data_AF-A0A2R3J122-F1
#
_entry.id   AF-A0A2R3J122-F1
#
_cell.length_a   1.000
_cell.length_b   1.000
_cell.length_c   1.000
_cell.angle_alpha   90.00
_cell.angle_beta   90.00
_cell.angle_gamma   90.00
#
_symmetry.space_group_name_H-M   'P 1'
#
loop_
_entity.id
_entity.type
_entity.pdbx_description
1 polymer ?
#
loop_
_entity_poly.entity_id
_entity_poly.type
_entity_poly.pdbx_seq_one_letter_code
_entity_poly.pdbx_strand_id
1 'polypeptide(L)'
;MDGFFRSADLARKRRIHFHAFFRQLHDGMFRRQGQADALGGALDELLGDCRLLCFDEFHVHDIGDAMLITRLFRELFRRGITLVCTSNYAPRELLPNPLYHERFLPAIRLIEARMDVLEVAGAQDYRTCSPVAEAVSGYPSGAYCQAAAAAVMEGLGLAVPAPAERVMLRSGARSLLARAVRGDLVWFAFADLCEAPTAVMDYLALGERFSTWVLDGVPPMARCSVAAQQRFINLVDVLHDNDRRLFLRAEAPLAELVEGSELPADMQRTASRLAQLRQLRR
;
A
#
# COMPACT_ATOMS: atom_id res chain seq x y z
N MET A 1 1.58 -12.43 19.07
CA MET A 1 1.37 -13.64 18.25
C MET A 1 2.29 -14.81 18.64
N ASP A 2 3.58 -14.56 18.86
CA ASP A 2 4.60 -15.58 19.19
C ASP A 2 4.25 -16.50 20.35
N GLY A 3 3.79 -15.92 21.47
CA GLY A 3 3.39 -16.69 22.65
C GLY A 3 2.27 -17.69 22.34
N PHE A 4 1.20 -17.23 21.69
CA PHE A 4 0.06 -18.05 21.29
C PHE A 4 0.47 -19.17 20.32
N PHE A 5 1.26 -18.85 19.29
CA PHE A 5 1.67 -19.85 18.31
C PHE A 5 2.51 -20.95 18.95
N ARG A 6 3.38 -20.63 19.92
CA ARG A 6 4.19 -21.63 20.63
C ARG A 6 3.34 -22.46 21.60
N SER A 7 2.41 -21.86 22.32
CA SER A 7 1.58 -22.55 23.32
C SER A 7 0.48 -23.44 22.74
N ALA A 8 0.08 -23.22 21.48
CA ALA A 8 -0.92 -24.06 20.83
C ALA A 8 -0.37 -25.49 20.61
N ASP A 9 -0.94 -26.49 21.29
CA ASP A 9 -0.57 -27.91 21.18
C ASP A 9 -1.15 -28.57 19.92
N LEU A 10 -0.73 -28.04 18.76
CA LEU A 10 -1.12 -28.49 17.44
C LEU A 10 0.13 -28.64 16.58
N ALA A 11 0.38 -29.85 16.08
CA ALA A 11 1.48 -30.10 15.13
C ALA A 11 1.22 -29.46 13.76
N ARG A 12 -0.05 -29.38 13.34
CA ARG A 12 -0.48 -28.89 12.02
C ARG A 12 -0.83 -27.41 12.06
N LYS A 13 0.13 -26.57 12.45
CA LYS A 13 0.00 -25.12 12.52
C LYS A 13 0.99 -24.43 11.61
N ARG A 14 0.58 -23.35 10.95
CA ARG A 14 1.45 -22.48 10.15
C ARG A 14 1.30 -21.05 10.58
N ARG A 15 2.42 -20.33 10.62
CA ARG A 15 2.46 -18.87 10.77
C ARG A 15 3.12 -18.28 9.55
N ILE A 16 2.50 -17.26 8.99
CA ILE A 16 2.98 -16.58 7.79
C ILE A 16 2.50 -15.13 7.80
N HIS A 17 3.32 -14.22 7.28
CA HIS A 17 2.86 -12.85 7.02
C HIS A 17 1.77 -12.85 5.95
N PHE A 18 0.70 -12.09 6.17
CA PHE A 18 -0.47 -12.12 5.29
C PHE A 18 -0.10 -11.88 3.80
N HIS A 19 0.71 -10.85 3.51
CA HIS A 19 1.12 -10.51 2.14
C HIS A 19 1.97 -11.59 1.47
N ALA A 20 2.85 -12.24 2.23
CA ALA A 20 3.67 -13.33 1.70
C ALA A 20 2.80 -14.53 1.31
N PHE A 21 1.81 -14.87 2.13
CA PHE A 21 0.82 -15.90 1.80
C PHE A 21 -0.01 -15.52 0.58
N PHE A 22 -0.47 -14.27 0.52
CA PHE A 22 -1.33 -13.78 -0.55
C PHE A 22 -0.63 -13.81 -1.91
N ARG A 23 0.65 -13.42 -1.97
CA ARG A 23 1.46 -13.53 -3.18
C ARG A 23 1.61 -14.98 -3.64
N GLN A 24 1.94 -15.89 -2.73
CA GLN A 24 2.05 -17.32 -3.05
C GLN A 24 0.72 -17.92 -3.53
N LEU A 25 -0.40 -17.46 -2.97
CA LEU A 25 -1.74 -17.84 -3.40
C LEU A 25 -2.04 -17.37 -4.82
N HIS A 26 -1.75 -16.10 -5.13
CA HIS A 26 -1.89 -15.55 -6.47
C HIS A 26 -1.04 -16.31 -7.50
N ASP A 27 0.24 -16.56 -7.19
CA ASP A 27 1.13 -17.33 -8.06
C ASP A 27 0.59 -18.75 -8.28
N GLY A 28 0.08 -19.39 -7.23
CA GLY A 28 -0.51 -20.73 -7.29
C GLY A 28 -1.80 -20.79 -8.12
N MET A 29 -2.63 -19.75 -8.02
CA MET A 29 -3.85 -19.59 -8.83
C MET A 29 -3.52 -19.30 -10.29
N PHE A 30 -2.50 -18.48 -10.55
CA PHE A 30 -2.04 -18.16 -11.91
C PHE A 30 -1.50 -19.41 -12.62
N ARG A 31 -0.72 -20.25 -11.93
CA ARG A 31 -0.29 -21.56 -12.46
C ARG A 31 -1.46 -22.50 -12.81
N ARG A 32 -2.64 -22.27 -12.22
CA ARG A 32 -3.87 -23.07 -12.41
C ARG A 32 -4.93 -22.33 -13.21
N GLN A 33 -4.54 -21.28 -13.93
CA GLN A 33 -5.47 -20.49 -14.72
C GLN A 33 -6.19 -21.37 -15.76
N GLY A 34 -7.53 -21.29 -15.80
CA GLY A 34 -8.38 -22.12 -16.66
C GLY A 34 -8.90 -23.41 -16.00
N GLN A 35 -8.47 -23.74 -14.79
CA GLN A 35 -9.08 -24.82 -13.99
C GLN A 35 -10.36 -24.33 -13.29
N ALA A 36 -11.31 -25.24 -13.08
CA ALA A 36 -12.60 -24.91 -12.45
C ALA A 36 -12.46 -24.39 -11.01
N ASP A 37 -11.45 -24.88 -10.27
CA ASP A 37 -11.16 -24.44 -8.89
C ASP A 37 -9.67 -24.12 -8.67
N ALA A 38 -9.19 -23.06 -9.32
CA ALA A 38 -7.82 -22.59 -9.18
C ALA A 38 -7.46 -22.18 -7.74
N LEU A 39 -8.41 -21.61 -6.99
CA LEU A 39 -8.22 -21.19 -5.60
C LEU A 39 -8.06 -22.39 -4.68
N GLY A 40 -8.97 -23.37 -4.77
CA GLY A 40 -8.92 -24.57 -3.94
C GLY A 40 -7.63 -25.35 -4.16
N GLY A 41 -7.23 -25.54 -5.42
CA GLY A 41 -5.99 -26.24 -5.76
C GLY A 41 -4.72 -25.50 -5.32
N ALA A 42 -4.72 -24.16 -5.32
CA ALA A 42 -3.62 -23.38 -4.76
C ALA A 42 -3.56 -23.49 -3.22
N LEU A 43 -4.71 -23.50 -2.55
CA LEU A 43 -4.79 -23.70 -1.11
C LEU A 43 -4.34 -25.11 -0.69
N ASP A 44 -4.68 -26.14 -1.47
CA ASP A 44 -4.21 -27.51 -1.22
C ASP A 44 -2.68 -27.59 -1.26
N GLU A 45 -2.06 -26.93 -2.25
CA GLU A 45 -0.59 -26.83 -2.38
C GLU A 45 0.03 -26.07 -1.20
N LEU A 46 -0.57 -24.94 -0.80
CA LEU A 46 0.00 -24.05 0.20
C LEU A 46 -0.21 -24.51 1.65
N LEU A 47 -1.36 -25.12 1.94
CA LEU A 47 -1.77 -25.42 3.30
C LEU A 47 -1.67 -26.91 3.63
N GLY A 48 -1.76 -27.80 2.64
CA GLY A 48 -1.74 -29.25 2.87
C GLY A 48 -2.75 -29.65 3.96
N ASP A 49 -2.27 -30.27 5.03
CA ASP A 49 -3.07 -30.75 6.16
C ASP A 49 -3.21 -29.73 7.31
N CYS A 50 -2.86 -28.46 7.09
CA CYS A 50 -2.90 -27.40 8.09
C CYS A 50 -4.29 -27.29 8.77
N ARG A 51 -4.29 -27.15 10.10
CA ARG A 51 -5.49 -26.99 10.93
C ARG A 51 -5.56 -25.63 11.63
N LEU A 52 -4.41 -25.00 11.86
CA LEU A 52 -4.30 -23.66 12.44
C LEU A 52 -3.44 -22.77 11.55
N LEU A 53 -4.04 -21.71 11.00
CA LEU A 53 -3.36 -20.71 10.20
C LEU A 53 -3.29 -19.40 10.96
N CYS A 54 -2.07 -18.92 11.17
CA CYS A 54 -1.77 -17.69 11.88
C CYS A 54 -1.25 -16.64 10.91
N PHE A 55 -2.06 -15.62 10.62
CA PHE A 55 -1.63 -14.45 9.85
C PHE A 55 -1.08 -13.37 10.78
N ASP A 56 0.19 -13.04 10.54
CA ASP A 56 0.80 -11.85 11.10
C ASP A 56 0.53 -10.64 10.21
N GLU A 57 0.38 -9.48 10.84
CA GLU A 57 0.21 -8.18 10.17
C GLU A 57 -0.89 -8.21 9.09
N PHE A 58 -2.09 -8.62 9.47
CA PHE A 58 -3.26 -8.57 8.60
C PHE A 58 -3.68 -7.12 8.36
N HIS A 59 -3.31 -6.61 7.20
CA HIS A 59 -3.75 -5.32 6.67
C HIS A 59 -4.10 -5.48 5.19
N VAL A 60 -5.09 -4.72 4.71
CA VAL A 60 -5.62 -4.84 3.34
C VAL A 60 -5.56 -3.46 2.69
N HIS A 61 -4.70 -3.32 1.68
CA HIS A 61 -4.45 -2.06 0.98
C HIS A 61 -4.90 -2.04 -0.49
N ASP A 62 -5.29 -3.19 -1.06
CA ASP A 62 -5.61 -3.35 -2.48
C ASP A 62 -7.06 -3.85 -2.70
N ILE A 63 -7.75 -3.28 -3.69
CA ILE A 63 -9.11 -3.66 -4.12
C ILE A 63 -9.16 -5.00 -4.88
N GLY A 64 -8.16 -5.32 -5.71
CA GLY A 64 -8.07 -6.59 -6.42
C GLY A 64 -8.02 -7.76 -5.45
N ASP A 65 -7.35 -7.55 -4.32
CA ASP A 65 -7.19 -8.54 -3.24
C ASP A 65 -8.43 -8.64 -2.35
N ALA A 66 -9.17 -7.54 -2.14
CA ALA A 66 -10.38 -7.50 -1.32
C ALA A 66 -11.43 -8.57 -1.72
N MET A 67 -11.65 -8.78 -3.02
CA MET A 67 -12.58 -9.80 -3.51
C MET A 67 -12.04 -11.22 -3.28
N LEU A 68 -10.73 -11.42 -3.41
CA LEU A 68 -10.09 -12.70 -3.20
C LEU A 68 -10.03 -13.07 -1.72
N ILE A 69 -9.85 -12.10 -0.81
CA ILE A 69 -9.86 -12.28 0.65
C ILE A 69 -11.18 -12.89 1.12
N THR A 70 -12.30 -12.36 0.64
CA THR A 70 -13.62 -12.89 1.02
C THR A 70 -13.75 -14.37 0.62
N ARG A 71 -13.28 -14.73 -0.58
CA ARG A 71 -13.30 -16.12 -1.07
C ARG A 71 -12.33 -17.00 -0.28
N LEU A 72 -11.13 -16.50 -0.01
CA LEU A 72 -10.11 -17.17 0.80
C LEU A 72 -10.66 -17.52 2.18
N PHE A 73 -11.23 -16.56 2.91
CA PHE A 73 -11.75 -16.81 4.26
C PHE A 73 -12.89 -17.81 4.26
N ARG A 74 -13.84 -17.70 3.31
CA ARG A 74 -14.90 -18.70 3.16
C ARG A 74 -14.34 -20.10 2.96
N GLU A 75 -13.31 -20.22 2.14
CA GLU A 75 -12.71 -21.49 1.79
C GLU A 75 -11.91 -22.08 2.96
N LEU A 76 -11.14 -21.26 3.70
CA LEU A 76 -10.48 -21.66 4.95
C LEU A 76 -11.50 -22.16 5.98
N PHE A 77 -12.61 -21.43 6.17
CA PHE A 77 -13.66 -21.82 7.10
C PHE A 77 -14.39 -23.10 6.67
N ARG A 78 -14.64 -23.28 5.36
CA ARG A 78 -15.23 -24.49 4.81
C ARG A 78 -14.35 -25.72 5.04
N ARG A 79 -13.03 -25.54 5.02
CA ARG A 79 -12.01 -26.57 5.29
C ARG A 79 -11.81 -26.86 6.78
N GLY A 80 -12.49 -26.12 7.66
CA GLY A 80 -12.34 -26.26 9.11
C GLY A 80 -10.97 -25.82 9.63
N ILE A 81 -10.30 -24.91 8.92
CA ILE A 81 -9.03 -24.33 9.35
C ILE A 81 -9.33 -23.20 10.33
N THR A 82 -8.79 -23.29 11.54
CA THR A 82 -8.84 -22.20 12.53
C THR A 82 -7.92 -21.08 12.07
N LEU A 83 -8.47 -19.87 11.95
CA LEU A 83 -7.75 -18.68 11.52
C LEU A 83 -7.49 -17.77 12.71
N VAL A 84 -6.25 -17.36 12.90
CA VAL A 84 -5.87 -16.33 13.88
C VAL A 84 -5.13 -15.23 13.15
N CYS A 85 -5.61 -13.99 13.25
CA CYS A 85 -5.01 -12.83 12.63
C CYS A 85 -4.60 -11.82 13.70
N THR A 86 -3.50 -11.12 13.45
CA THR A 86 -3.15 -9.90 14.20
C THR A 86 -3.19 -8.71 13.27
N SER A 87 -3.80 -7.61 13.71
CA SER A 87 -4.03 -6.41 12.90
C SER A 87 -3.86 -5.18 13.79
N ASN A 88 -3.36 -4.09 13.20
CA ASN A 88 -3.32 -2.77 13.85
C ASN A 88 -4.64 -2.00 13.68
N TYR A 89 -5.58 -2.53 12.89
CA TYR A 89 -6.86 -1.93 12.56
C TYR A 89 -8.01 -2.82 13.03
N ALA A 90 -9.09 -2.20 13.52
CA ALA A 90 -10.33 -2.93 13.76
C ALA A 90 -10.90 -3.45 12.42
N PRO A 91 -11.69 -4.54 12.41
CA PRO A 91 -12.25 -5.09 11.16
C PRO A 91 -12.99 -4.06 10.30
N ARG A 92 -13.69 -3.11 10.93
CA ARG A 92 -14.43 -2.03 10.24
C ARG A 92 -13.52 -0.98 9.59
N GLU A 93 -12.27 -0.88 10.03
CA GLU A 93 -11.30 0.08 9.55
C GLU A 93 -10.39 -0.51 8.47
N LEU A 94 -10.54 -1.81 8.17
CA LEU A 94 -9.81 -2.47 7.11
C LEU A 94 -10.24 -1.92 5.73
N LEU A 95 -9.25 -1.66 4.88
CA LEU A 95 -9.41 -0.99 3.59
C LEU A 95 -10.19 0.33 3.71
N PRO A 96 -9.61 1.37 4.34
CA PRO A 96 -10.30 2.64 4.59
C PRO A 96 -10.54 3.50 3.33
N ASN A 97 -10.12 3.03 2.15
CA ASN A 97 -10.30 3.74 0.88
C ASN A 97 -11.80 3.79 0.48
N PRO A 98 -12.46 4.97 0.47
CA PRO A 98 -13.91 5.09 0.25
C PRO A 98 -14.40 4.57 -1.09
N LEU A 99 -13.56 4.61 -2.14
CA LEU A 99 -13.93 4.08 -3.45
C LEU A 99 -14.12 2.56 -3.44
N TYR A 100 -13.45 1.88 -2.50
CA TYR A 100 -13.29 0.43 -2.48
C TYR A 100 -13.81 -0.23 -1.19
N HIS A 101 -14.01 0.57 -0.14
CA HIS A 101 -14.48 0.12 1.17
C HIS A 101 -15.81 -0.60 1.07
N GLU A 102 -16.77 -0.06 0.30
CA GLU A 102 -18.08 -0.69 0.09
C GLU A 102 -17.97 -2.12 -0.47
N ARG A 103 -16.98 -2.35 -1.35
CA ARG A 103 -16.73 -3.66 -1.95
C ARG A 103 -16.09 -4.65 -0.97
N PHE A 104 -15.46 -4.17 0.09
CA PHE A 104 -14.85 -4.97 1.15
C PHE A 104 -15.77 -5.23 2.34
N LEU A 105 -16.88 -4.50 2.46
CA LEU A 105 -17.92 -4.77 3.48
C LEU A 105 -18.34 -6.25 3.58
N PRO A 106 -18.45 -7.05 2.49
CA PRO A 106 -18.72 -8.48 2.60
C PRO A 106 -17.65 -9.26 3.37
N ALA A 107 -16.36 -8.90 3.24
CA ALA A 107 -15.27 -9.50 3.99
C ALA A 107 -15.33 -9.11 5.46
N ILE A 108 -15.59 -7.83 5.75
CA ILE A 108 -15.74 -7.31 7.12
C ILE A 108 -16.88 -8.05 7.83
N ARG A 109 -18.05 -8.15 7.20
CA ARG A 109 -19.19 -8.91 7.74
C ARG A 109 -18.85 -10.38 7.98
N LEU A 110 -18.04 -10.98 7.11
CA LEU A 110 -17.61 -12.37 7.27
C LEU A 110 -16.68 -12.54 8.48
N ILE A 111 -15.74 -11.61 8.67
CA ILE A 111 -14.86 -11.57 9.85
C ILE A 111 -15.71 -11.42 11.12
N GLU A 112 -16.55 -10.39 11.18
CA GLU A 112 -17.40 -10.11 12.35
C GLU A 112 -18.37 -11.27 12.67
N ALA A 113 -18.84 -12.01 11.66
CA ALA A 113 -19.76 -13.13 11.87
C ALA A 113 -19.09 -14.46 12.23
N ARG A 114 -17.79 -14.63 11.95
CA ARG A 114 -17.11 -15.95 12.03
C ARG A 114 -15.85 -15.95 12.88
N MET A 115 -15.39 -14.78 13.31
CA MET A 115 -14.17 -14.61 14.09
C MET A 115 -14.47 -13.79 15.34
N ASP A 116 -13.82 -14.16 16.44
CA ASP A 116 -13.84 -13.36 17.65
C ASP A 116 -12.82 -12.23 17.52
N VAL A 117 -13.29 -10.99 17.66
CA VAL A 117 -12.46 -9.79 17.58
C VAL A 117 -12.04 -9.42 18.99
N LEU A 118 -10.76 -9.61 19.30
CA LEU A 118 -10.19 -9.30 20.60
C LEU A 118 -9.30 -8.06 20.48
N GLU A 119 -9.70 -6.99 21.16
CA GLU A 119 -8.87 -5.80 21.30
C GLU A 119 -7.80 -6.07 22.35
N VAL A 120 -6.54 -6.02 21.93
CA VAL A 120 -5.39 -6.17 22.83
C VAL A 120 -4.99 -4.78 23.29
N ALA A 121 -5.70 -4.25 24.31
CA ALA A 121 -5.36 -2.99 24.94
C ALA A 121 -4.07 -3.15 25.77
N GLY A 122 -2.94 -2.69 25.23
CA GLY A 122 -1.71 -2.52 25.99
C GLY A 122 -1.67 -1.12 26.60
N ALA A 123 -1.76 -1.00 27.93
CA ALA A 123 -1.44 0.25 28.64
C ALA A 123 0.05 0.66 28.52
N GLN A 124 0.87 -0.22 27.95
CA GLN A 124 2.29 -0.03 27.68
C GLN A 124 2.57 -0.38 26.22
N ASP A 125 2.95 0.64 25.45
CA ASP A 125 3.55 0.48 24.15
C ASP A 125 4.98 -0.06 24.34
N TYR A 126 5.18 -1.37 24.15
CA TYR A 126 6.52 -1.99 24.26
C TYR A 126 7.50 -1.49 23.19
N ARG A 127 7.06 -0.65 22.22
CA ARG A 127 7.96 0.09 21.33
C ARG A 127 8.83 1.12 22.07
N THR A 128 8.45 1.54 23.27
CA THR A 128 9.16 2.60 24.02
C THR A 128 10.42 2.15 24.77
N CYS A 129 10.79 0.86 24.69
CA CYS A 129 12.03 0.34 25.27
C CYS A 129 13.07 0.00 24.19
N SER A 130 13.47 0.99 23.40
CA SER A 130 14.76 0.97 22.70
C SER A 130 15.30 2.39 22.55
N PRO A 131 16.41 2.74 23.24
CA PRO A 131 17.05 4.04 23.09
C PRO A 131 18.03 3.96 21.92
N VAL A 132 17.51 4.08 20.69
CA VAL A 132 18.30 4.44 19.52
C VAL A 132 17.42 5.39 18.72
N ALA A 133 17.90 6.61 18.45
CA ALA A 133 17.19 7.59 17.64
C ALA A 133 16.65 6.93 16.36
N GLU A 134 15.33 6.73 16.30
CA GLU A 134 14.68 6.06 15.17
C GLU A 134 14.89 6.91 13.92
N ALA A 135 15.73 6.41 13.02
CA ALA A 135 15.68 6.81 11.63
C ALA A 135 14.28 6.49 11.12
N VAL A 136 13.43 7.49 10.99
CA VAL A 136 12.09 7.37 10.39
C VAL A 136 12.26 6.57 9.09
N SER A 137 11.59 5.42 8.98
CA SER A 137 11.59 4.55 7.79
C SER A 137 10.26 4.64 7.05
N GLY A 138 10.20 4.13 5.81
CA GLY A 138 8.92 4.02 5.09
C GLY A 138 8.39 5.34 4.53
N TYR A 139 7.08 5.48 4.42
CA TYR A 139 6.42 6.67 3.86
C TYR A 139 6.78 7.98 4.60
N PRO A 140 6.76 8.05 5.96
CA PRO A 140 7.09 9.28 6.69
C PRO A 140 8.56 9.71 6.56
N SER A 141 9.44 8.81 6.11
CA SER A 141 10.84 9.13 5.78
C SER A 141 11.00 9.90 4.47
N GLY A 142 9.91 10.04 3.70
CA GLY A 142 9.82 10.89 2.54
C GLY A 142 9.78 12.37 2.88
N ALA A 143 9.71 13.21 1.85
CA ALA A 143 9.75 14.65 2.04
C ALA A 143 8.87 15.40 1.04
N TYR A 144 8.29 16.49 1.51
CA TYR A 144 7.60 17.48 0.70
C TYR A 144 8.48 18.71 0.56
N CYS A 145 8.72 19.16 -0.66
CA CYS A 145 9.47 20.39 -0.92
C CYS A 145 8.78 21.24 -1.99
N GLN A 146 8.84 22.55 -1.79
CA GLN A 146 8.48 23.50 -2.83
C GLN A 146 9.62 23.63 -3.84
N ALA A 147 9.35 23.80 -5.13
CA ALA A 147 10.33 23.83 -6.21
C ALA A 147 11.51 24.80 -5.99
N ALA A 148 11.29 25.90 -5.25
CA ALA A 148 12.33 26.86 -4.87
C ALA A 148 13.38 26.34 -3.86
N ALA A 149 13.19 25.13 -3.33
CA ALA A 149 14.07 24.43 -2.38
C ALA A 149 14.88 23.28 -3.04
N ALA A 150 15.09 23.31 -4.35
CA ALA A 150 15.80 22.27 -5.11
C ALA A 150 17.17 21.86 -4.53
N ALA A 151 17.90 22.81 -3.93
CA ALA A 151 19.19 22.55 -3.27
C ALA A 151 19.09 21.55 -2.09
N VAL A 152 17.93 21.45 -1.45
CA VAL A 152 17.72 20.52 -0.32
C VAL A 152 17.56 19.08 -0.81
N MET A 153 16.97 18.87 -1.99
CA MET A 153 16.88 17.54 -2.60
C MET A 153 18.24 17.04 -3.06
N GLU A 154 19.09 17.91 -3.61
CA GLU A 154 20.47 17.57 -3.94
C GLU A 154 21.28 17.14 -2.71
N GLY A 155 21.08 17.81 -1.57
CA GLY A 155 21.65 17.40 -0.28
C GLY A 155 21.18 16.03 0.22
N LEU A 156 20.07 15.50 -0.30
CA LEU A 156 19.56 14.15 -0.06
C LEU A 156 20.00 13.15 -1.14
N GLY A 157 20.88 13.55 -2.06
CA GLY A 157 21.34 12.72 -3.18
C GLY A 157 20.33 12.64 -4.34
N LEU A 158 19.28 13.46 -4.34
CA LEU A 158 18.21 13.48 -5.34
C LEU A 158 18.43 14.61 -6.36
N ALA A 159 19.52 14.51 -7.12
CA ALA A 159 19.78 15.44 -8.22
C ALA A 159 18.79 15.22 -9.37
N VAL A 160 18.27 16.31 -9.93
CA VAL A 160 17.33 16.30 -11.07
C VAL A 160 17.94 15.51 -12.24
N PRO A 161 17.25 14.49 -12.76
CA PRO A 161 17.78 13.68 -13.84
C PRO A 161 18.03 14.44 -15.14
N ALA A 162 19.12 14.08 -15.83
CA ALA A 162 19.38 14.55 -17.19
C ALA A 162 18.37 13.94 -18.19
N PRO A 163 18.04 14.62 -19.29
CA PRO A 163 17.10 14.09 -20.29
C PRO A 163 17.47 12.70 -20.85
N ALA A 164 18.76 12.37 -20.87
CA ALA A 164 19.27 11.08 -21.33
C ALA A 164 19.00 9.89 -20.37
N GLU A 165 18.65 10.15 -19.11
CA GLU A 165 18.34 9.11 -18.11
C GLU A 165 16.89 8.59 -18.23
N ARG A 166 16.08 9.20 -19.10
CA ARG A 166 14.68 8.83 -19.29
C ARG A 166 14.56 7.39 -19.76
N VAL A 167 13.70 6.63 -19.09
CA VAL A 167 13.48 5.21 -19.37
C VAL A 167 11.99 4.90 -19.45
N MET A 168 11.63 4.06 -20.41
CA MET A 168 10.26 3.58 -20.56
C MET A 168 10.05 2.36 -19.66
N LEU A 169 9.21 2.49 -18.65
CA LEU A 169 8.85 1.41 -17.74
C LEU A 169 7.58 0.72 -18.21
N ARG A 170 7.62 -0.61 -18.28
CA ARG A 170 6.42 -1.41 -18.55
C ARG A 170 5.64 -1.67 -17.27
N SER A 171 4.34 -1.48 -17.35
CA SER A 171 3.33 -1.86 -16.35
C SER A 171 2.20 -2.59 -17.07
N GLY A 172 2.22 -3.93 -17.05
CA GLY A 172 1.33 -4.75 -17.87
C GLY A 172 1.44 -4.41 -19.36
N ALA A 173 0.33 -3.96 -19.97
CA ALA A 173 0.27 -3.52 -21.36
C ALA A 173 0.65 -2.04 -21.57
N ARG A 174 0.82 -1.25 -20.50
CA ARG A 174 1.14 0.18 -20.56
C ARG A 174 2.64 0.42 -20.48
N SER A 175 3.06 1.53 -21.06
CA SER A 175 4.43 2.04 -21.02
C SER A 175 4.41 3.44 -20.41
N LEU A 176 5.17 3.63 -19.34
CA LEU A 176 5.23 4.85 -18.54
C LEU A 176 6.61 5.47 -18.64
N LEU A 177 6.68 6.76 -18.92
CA LEU A 177 7.95 7.48 -19.03
C LEU A 177 8.44 7.85 -17.64
N ALA A 178 9.46 7.16 -17.15
CA ALA A 178 10.21 7.60 -15.98
C ALA A 178 11.33 8.55 -16.40
N ARG A 179 11.56 9.61 -15.60
CA ARG A 179 12.67 10.54 -15.80
C ARG A 179 14.01 9.90 -15.49
N ALA A 180 14.04 9.00 -14.51
CA ALA A 180 15.18 8.15 -14.20
C ALA A 180 14.73 6.97 -13.35
N VAL A 181 15.55 5.91 -13.41
CA VAL A 181 15.52 4.81 -12.45
C VAL A 181 16.94 4.64 -11.92
N ARG A 182 17.10 4.69 -10.60
CA ARG A 182 18.40 4.62 -9.93
C ARG A 182 18.30 3.63 -8.77
N GLY A 183 18.68 2.38 -9.00
CA GLY A 183 18.52 1.31 -8.01
C GLY A 183 17.04 1.07 -7.70
N ASP A 184 16.64 1.27 -6.44
CA ASP A 184 15.27 1.13 -5.95
C ASP A 184 14.43 2.43 -6.08
N LEU A 185 15.03 3.50 -6.63
CA LEU A 185 14.40 4.78 -6.84
C LEU A 185 13.83 4.91 -8.24
N VAL A 186 12.58 5.40 -8.32
CA VAL A 186 11.96 5.84 -9.57
C VAL A 186 11.57 7.31 -9.52
N TRP A 187 11.88 8.03 -10.59
CA TRP A 187 11.56 9.45 -10.73
C TRP A 187 10.53 9.66 -11.84
N PHE A 188 9.42 10.32 -11.52
CA PHE A 188 8.39 10.70 -12.48
C PHE A 188 8.12 12.21 -12.50
N ALA A 189 7.73 12.73 -13.67
CA ALA A 189 7.01 14.00 -13.70
C ALA A 189 5.55 13.76 -13.30
N PHE A 190 4.91 14.76 -12.71
CA PHE A 190 3.46 14.76 -12.50
C PHE A 190 2.70 14.51 -13.81
N ALA A 191 3.08 15.18 -14.90
CA ALA A 191 2.43 15.00 -16.20
C ALA A 191 2.51 13.56 -16.72
N ASP A 192 3.69 12.93 -16.59
CA ASP A 192 3.95 11.57 -17.11
C ASP A 192 3.18 10.49 -16.34
N LEU A 193 2.69 10.78 -15.13
CA LEU A 193 2.06 9.81 -14.24
C LEU A 193 0.59 10.13 -13.94
N CYS A 194 0.25 11.39 -13.68
CA CYS A 194 -1.08 11.83 -13.30
C CYS A 194 -1.86 12.49 -14.44
N GLU A 195 -1.21 13.01 -15.49
CA GLU A 195 -1.93 13.49 -16.69
C GLU A 195 -2.02 12.41 -17.77
N ALA A 196 -1.11 11.44 -17.74
CA ALA A 196 -1.16 10.22 -18.55
C ALA A 196 -2.32 9.28 -18.16
N PRO A 197 -2.75 8.38 -19.06
CA PRO A 197 -3.84 7.42 -18.81
C PRO A 197 -3.39 6.23 -17.95
N THR A 198 -2.94 6.52 -16.73
CA THR A 198 -2.53 5.54 -15.73
C THR A 198 -3.73 5.08 -14.88
N ALA A 199 -3.58 3.92 -14.25
CA ALA A 199 -4.55 3.37 -13.31
C ALA A 199 -3.86 2.92 -12.01
N VAL A 200 -4.66 2.66 -10.98
CA VAL A 200 -4.18 2.21 -9.65
C VAL A 200 -3.24 0.99 -9.76
N MET A 201 -3.58 0.03 -10.63
CA MET A 201 -2.76 -1.16 -10.88
C MET A 201 -1.33 -0.83 -11.34
N ASP A 202 -1.14 0.30 -12.03
CA ASP A 202 0.19 0.72 -12.46
C ASP A 202 1.06 1.15 -11.28
N TYR A 203 0.46 1.86 -10.32
CA TYR A 203 1.16 2.32 -9.12
C TYR A 203 1.51 1.16 -8.20
N LEU A 204 0.62 0.17 -8.08
CA LEU A 204 0.87 -1.05 -7.31
C LEU A 204 2.01 -1.86 -7.91
N ALA A 205 1.96 -2.14 -9.21
CA ALA A 205 3.01 -2.90 -9.91
C ALA A 205 4.37 -2.21 -9.86
N LEU A 206 4.40 -0.88 -9.98
CA LEU A 206 5.64 -0.12 -9.83
C LEU A 206 6.08 -0.04 -8.35
N GLY A 207 5.14 0.02 -7.41
CA GLY A 207 5.41 0.07 -5.97
C GLY A 207 6.07 -1.21 -5.46
N GLU A 208 5.76 -2.37 -6.06
CA GLU A 208 6.48 -3.62 -5.79
C GLU A 208 7.94 -3.59 -6.24
N ARG A 209 8.25 -2.81 -7.28
CA ARG A 209 9.58 -2.72 -7.90
C ARG A 209 10.45 -1.64 -7.29
N PHE A 210 9.84 -0.56 -6.81
CA PHE A 210 10.53 0.64 -6.34
C PHE A 210 10.03 1.04 -4.95
N SER A 211 10.94 1.02 -3.97
CA SER A 211 10.67 1.47 -2.61
C SER A 211 10.72 2.99 -2.46
N THR A 212 11.44 3.68 -3.35
CA THR A 212 11.63 5.13 -3.28
C THR A 212 11.08 5.81 -4.53
N TRP A 213 10.26 6.84 -4.34
CA TRP A 213 9.57 7.56 -5.39
C TRP A 213 9.88 9.04 -5.34
N VAL A 214 10.16 9.62 -6.50
CA VAL A 214 10.23 11.07 -6.66
C VAL A 214 9.15 11.50 -7.63
N LEU A 215 8.24 12.35 -7.17
CA LEU A 215 7.22 12.97 -8.00
C LEU A 215 7.53 14.45 -8.14
N ASP A 216 7.79 14.87 -9.39
CA ASP A 216 8.27 16.19 -9.70
C ASP A 216 7.27 17.06 -10.47
N GLY A 217 7.25 18.35 -10.15
CA GLY A 217 6.47 19.36 -10.85
C GLY A 217 4.98 19.20 -10.58
N VAL A 218 4.61 18.96 -9.31
CA VAL A 218 3.19 18.85 -8.92
C VAL A 218 2.57 20.25 -8.86
N PRO A 219 1.63 20.59 -9.74
CA PRO A 219 0.96 21.89 -9.72
C PRO A 219 -0.12 21.92 -8.61
N PRO A 220 -0.64 23.12 -8.24
CA PRO A 220 -1.84 23.23 -7.39
C PRO A 220 -2.98 22.37 -7.92
N MET A 221 -3.62 21.58 -7.06
CA MET A 221 -4.67 20.63 -7.49
C MET A 221 -5.85 21.33 -8.15
N ALA A 222 -6.18 22.56 -7.76
CA ALA A 222 -7.21 23.37 -8.40
C ALA A 222 -6.94 23.68 -9.89
N ARG A 223 -5.69 23.59 -10.36
CA ARG A 223 -5.30 23.77 -11.77
C ARG A 223 -5.33 22.47 -12.57
N CYS A 224 -5.49 21.33 -11.92
CA CYS A 224 -5.53 20.02 -12.56
C CYS A 224 -6.94 19.67 -13.03
N SER A 225 -7.04 18.82 -14.06
CA SER A 225 -8.31 18.16 -14.38
C SER A 225 -8.75 17.23 -13.25
N VAL A 226 -10.05 16.99 -13.12
CA VAL A 226 -10.61 16.04 -12.14
C VAL A 226 -9.97 14.65 -12.27
N ALA A 227 -9.71 14.20 -13.50
CA ALA A 227 -9.05 12.93 -13.75
C ALA A 227 -7.60 12.91 -13.23
N ALA A 228 -6.86 14.01 -13.38
CA ALA A 228 -5.49 14.12 -12.87
C ALA A 228 -5.46 14.22 -11.33
N GLN A 229 -6.40 14.96 -10.74
CA GLN A 229 -6.58 15.00 -9.28
C GLN A 229 -6.86 13.60 -8.72
N GLN A 230 -7.78 12.85 -9.33
CA GLN A 230 -8.10 11.49 -8.89
C GLN A 230 -6.88 10.55 -9.02
N ARG A 231 -6.12 10.66 -10.11
CA ARG A 231 -4.91 9.86 -10.30
C ARG A 231 -3.81 10.20 -9.29
N PHE A 232 -3.70 11.46 -8.90
CA PHE A 232 -2.78 11.90 -7.85
C PHE A 232 -3.20 11.35 -6.47
N ILE A 233 -4.49 11.48 -6.11
CA ILE A 233 -5.06 10.88 -4.89
C ILE A 233 -4.73 9.38 -4.86
N ASN A 234 -5.04 8.66 -5.93
CA ASN A 234 -4.79 7.23 -6.02
C ASN A 234 -3.30 6.86 -5.88
N LEU A 235 -2.40 7.66 -6.45
CA LEU A 235 -0.96 7.45 -6.32
C LEU A 235 -0.50 7.62 -4.87
N VAL A 236 -0.87 8.73 -4.25
CA VAL A 236 -0.49 9.03 -2.85
C VAL A 236 -1.03 7.96 -1.92
N ASP A 237 -2.27 7.53 -2.13
CA ASP A 237 -2.92 6.45 -1.37
C ASP A 237 -2.11 5.15 -1.50
N VAL A 238 -1.78 4.73 -2.72
CA VAL A 238 -1.00 3.50 -2.95
C VAL A 238 0.39 3.59 -2.30
N LEU A 239 1.10 4.70 -2.45
CA LEU A 239 2.44 4.85 -1.89
C LEU A 239 2.42 4.89 -0.35
N HIS A 240 1.44 5.58 0.23
CA HIS A 240 1.24 5.63 1.67
C HIS A 240 0.91 4.24 2.23
N ASP A 241 -0.09 3.57 1.64
CA ASP A 241 -0.59 2.30 2.16
C ASP A 241 0.44 1.16 1.96
N ASN A 242 1.35 1.27 0.99
CA ASN A 242 2.46 0.32 0.77
C ASN A 242 3.79 0.75 1.42
N ASP A 243 3.76 1.74 2.32
CA ASP A 243 4.93 2.26 3.05
C ASP A 243 6.12 2.64 2.14
N ARG A 244 5.80 3.21 0.97
CA ARG A 244 6.80 3.64 -0.02
C ARG A 244 7.28 5.05 0.27
N ARG A 245 8.59 5.26 0.25
CA ARG A 245 9.18 6.57 0.49
C ARG A 245 8.84 7.51 -0.66
N LEU A 246 8.14 8.61 -0.38
CA LEU A 246 7.75 9.61 -1.37
C LEU A 246 8.48 10.94 -1.17
N PHE A 247 9.23 11.36 -2.17
CA PHE A 247 9.75 12.71 -2.32
C PHE A 247 8.89 13.48 -3.31
N LEU A 248 8.17 14.47 -2.83
CA LEU A 248 7.26 15.27 -3.64
C LEU A 248 7.81 16.68 -3.80
N ARG A 249 8.01 17.11 -5.05
CA ARG A 249 8.37 18.48 -5.40
C ARG A 249 7.18 19.19 -6.06
N ALA A 250 6.61 20.14 -5.33
CA ALA A 250 5.42 20.90 -5.73
C ALA A 250 5.75 22.34 -6.12
N GLU A 251 4.88 22.96 -6.91
CA GLU A 251 4.97 24.39 -7.27
C GLU A 251 4.63 25.32 -6.09
N ALA A 252 3.77 24.84 -5.17
CA ALA A 252 3.25 25.60 -4.02
C ALA A 252 3.50 24.86 -2.69
N PRO A 253 3.31 25.50 -1.53
CA PRO A 253 3.24 24.82 -0.23
C PRO A 253 2.06 23.86 -0.12
N LEU A 254 2.12 22.89 0.81
CA LEU A 254 1.08 21.87 0.96
C LEU A 254 -0.32 22.45 1.17
N ALA A 255 -0.46 23.52 1.95
CA ALA A 255 -1.74 24.17 2.21
C ALA A 255 -2.40 24.66 0.91
N GLU A 256 -1.64 25.36 0.07
CA GLU A 256 -2.11 25.90 -1.22
C GLU A 256 -2.27 24.79 -2.28
N LEU A 257 -1.47 23.71 -2.19
CA LEU A 257 -1.54 22.59 -3.12
C LEU A 257 -2.91 21.92 -3.12
N VAL A 258 -3.53 21.80 -1.94
CA VAL A 258 -4.79 21.09 -1.69
C VAL A 258 -5.98 22.03 -1.43
N GLU A 259 -5.79 23.33 -1.66
CA GLU A 259 -6.83 24.34 -1.50
C GLU A 259 -7.66 24.50 -2.79
N GLY A 260 -9.00 24.54 -2.64
CA GLY A 260 -9.92 24.72 -3.76
C GLY A 260 -11.31 24.18 -3.47
N SER A 261 -12.35 24.95 -3.82
CA SER A 261 -13.76 24.60 -3.55
C SER A 261 -14.31 23.44 -4.39
N GLU A 262 -13.70 23.14 -5.53
CA GLU A 262 -14.14 22.10 -6.48
C GLU A 262 -13.29 20.81 -6.37
N LEU A 263 -12.48 20.67 -5.32
CA LEU A 263 -11.65 19.49 -5.14
C LEU A 263 -12.49 18.28 -4.71
N PRO A 264 -12.10 17.04 -5.11
CA PRO A 264 -12.78 15.82 -4.68
C PRO A 264 -12.80 15.70 -3.15
N ALA A 265 -13.86 15.09 -2.60
CA ALA A 265 -13.99 14.88 -1.16
C ALA A 265 -12.78 14.13 -0.53
N ASP A 266 -12.16 13.24 -1.30
CA ASP A 266 -10.98 12.47 -0.91
C ASP A 266 -9.68 13.28 -0.83
N MET A 267 -9.66 14.53 -1.32
CA MET A 267 -8.47 15.38 -1.31
C MET A 267 -8.02 15.74 0.11
N GLN A 268 -8.96 15.92 1.05
CA GLN A 268 -8.62 16.19 2.46
C GLN A 268 -7.87 15.03 3.11
N ARG A 269 -8.25 13.79 2.77
CA ARG A 269 -7.52 12.59 3.22
C ARG A 269 -6.11 12.55 2.63
N THR A 270 -5.98 12.87 1.35
CA THR A 270 -4.68 12.96 0.65
C THR A 270 -3.80 14.03 1.28
N ALA A 271 -4.35 15.19 1.65
CA ALA A 271 -3.65 16.25 2.35
C ALA A 271 -3.09 15.78 3.70
N SER A 272 -3.88 15.04 4.49
CA SER A 272 -3.44 14.45 5.75
C SER A 272 -2.26 13.49 5.56
N ARG A 273 -2.30 12.64 4.53
CA ARG A 273 -1.18 11.74 4.18
C ARG A 273 0.07 12.53 3.81
N LEU A 274 -0.06 13.54 2.94
CA LEU A 274 1.07 14.39 2.56
C LEU A 274 1.66 15.19 3.73
N ALA A 275 0.85 15.53 4.73
CA ALA A 275 1.31 16.21 5.95
C ALA A 275 2.22 15.33 6.83
N GLN A 276 2.17 14.00 6.67
CA GLN A 276 3.08 13.07 7.35
C GLN A 276 4.50 13.11 6.78
N LEU A 277 4.67 13.60 5.54
CA LEU A 277 5.98 13.77 4.93
C LEU A 277 6.74 14.90 5.62
N ARG A 278 8.07 14.75 5.74
CA ARG A 278 8.93 15.80 6.26
C ARG A 278 8.80 17.05 5.38
N GLN A 279 8.35 18.14 5.99
CA GLN A 279 8.21 19.43 5.30
C GLN A 279 9.59 20.10 5.22
N LEU A 280 10.21 20.06 4.05
CA LEU A 280 11.48 20.72 3.79
C LEU A 280 11.21 22.18 3.47
N ARG A 281 11.31 23.03 4.50
CA ARG A 281 11.30 24.49 4.36
C ARG A 281 12.73 25.00 4.29
N ARG A 282 12.94 26.09 3.55
CA ARG A 282 14.19 26.86 3.59
C ARG A 282 14.51 27.31 5.01
#